data_AF-A0A2V9RS58-F1
#
_entry.id   AF-A0A2V9RS58-F1
#
_cell.length_a   1.000
_cell.length_b   1.000
_cell.length_c   1.000
_cell.angle_alpha   90.00
_cell.angle_beta   90.00
_cell.angle_gamma   90.00
#
_symmetry.space_group_name_H-M   'P 1'
#
loop_
_entity.id
_entity.type
_entity.pdbx_description
1 polymer ?
#
loop_
_entity_poly.entity_id
_entity_poly.type
_entity_poly.pdbx_seq_one_letter_code
_entity_poly.pdbx_strand_id
1 'polypeptide(L)'
;MWGVLDRQARKVRATVVPKVNREALQAAVLNQVEHGSKIYTDEASVYKSLPKEYTHEFVNHMERYVNGQVHTNGLENFWSLMKRT
;
A
#
# COMPACT_ATOMS: atom_id res chain seq x y z
N MET A 1 -1.20 0.77 12.27
CA MET A 1 -1.13 -0.54 11.59
C MET A 1 -0.87 -0.29 10.11
N TRP A 2 -0.01 -1.09 9.49
CA TRP A 2 0.24 -1.05 8.04
C TRP A 2 -0.36 -2.30 7.41
N GLY A 3 -0.75 -2.23 6.14
CA GLY A 3 -1.20 -3.43 5.43
C GLY A 3 -1.00 -3.35 3.94
N VAL A 4 -0.93 -4.53 3.34
CA VAL A 4 -0.75 -4.73 1.91
C VAL A 4 -1.80 -5.73 1.41
N LEU A 5 -2.42 -5.40 0.28
CA LEU A 5 -3.36 -6.27 -0.42
C LEU A 5 -2.66 -6.88 -1.63
N ASP A 6 -2.51 -8.20 -1.62
CA ASP A 6 -2.18 -8.96 -2.82
C ASP A 6 -3.44 -9.16 -3.65
N ARG A 7 -3.49 -8.54 -4.82
CA ARG A 7 -4.69 -8.53 -5.67
C ARG A 7 -4.88 -9.83 -6.44
N GLN A 8 -3.80 -10.53 -6.79
CA GLN A 8 -3.88 -11.79 -7.51
C GLN A 8 -4.32 -12.92 -6.57
N ALA A 9 -3.67 -13.01 -5.41
CA ALA A 9 -4.00 -13.99 -4.38
C ALA A 9 -5.24 -13.62 -3.56
N ARG A 10 -5.74 -12.37 -3.67
CA ARG A 10 -6.83 -11.80 -2.85
C ARG A 10 -6.60 -11.94 -1.35
N LYS A 11 -5.36 -11.70 -0.91
CA LYS A 11 -4.95 -11.82 0.49
C LYS A 11 -4.51 -10.47 1.04
N VAL A 12 -5.03 -10.11 2.20
CA VAL A 12 -4.57 -8.95 2.95
C VAL A 12 -3.59 -9.40 4.02
N ARG A 13 -2.45 -8.72 4.11
CA ARG A 13 -1.47 -8.86 5.20
C ARG A 13 -1.49 -7.57 6.00
N ALA A 14 -1.81 -7.66 7.29
CA ALA A 14 -1.85 -6.54 8.21
C ALA A 14 -0.75 -6.72 9.27
N THR A 15 0.14 -5.74 9.39
CA THR A 15 1.29 -5.77 10.31
C THR A 15 1.26 -4.56 11.24
N VAL A 16 1.53 -4.77 12.52
CA VAL A 16 1.75 -3.68 13.47
C VAL A 16 3.16 -3.15 13.27
N VAL A 17 3.28 -1.99 12.66
CA VAL A 17 4.55 -1.25 12.57
C VAL A 17 4.68 -0.34 13.80
N PRO A 18 5.84 -0.35 14.48
CA PRO A 18 6.03 0.42 15.72
C PRO A 18 6.02 1.94 15.48
N LYS A 19 6.41 2.38 14.27
CA LYS A 19 6.34 3.76 13.83
C LYS A 19 5.93 3.83 12.36
N VAL A 20 5.08 4.80 12.02
CA VAL A 20 4.68 5.08 10.64
C VAL A 20 5.62 6.15 10.08
N ASN A 21 6.86 5.75 9.80
CA ASN A 21 7.85 6.60 9.14
C ASN A 21 8.30 5.94 7.82
N ARG A 22 8.99 6.72 6.98
CA ARG A 22 9.44 6.26 5.66
C ARG A 22 10.27 4.98 5.75
N GLU A 23 11.26 4.96 6.63
CA GLU A 23 12.20 3.83 6.78
C GLU A 23 11.48 2.54 7.18
N ALA A 24 10.59 2.58 8.18
CA ALA A 24 9.86 1.40 8.64
C ALA A 24 8.89 0.88 7.58
N LEU A 25 8.21 1.77 6.85
CA LEU A 25 7.28 1.36 5.79
C LEU A 25 8.04 0.81 4.57
N GLN A 26 9.16 1.40 4.20
CA GLN A 26 10.00 0.89 3.12
C GLN A 26 10.58 -0.48 3.46
N ALA A 27 11.07 -0.66 4.68
CA ALA A 27 11.52 -1.96 5.16
C ALA A 27 10.37 -2.98 5.13
N ALA A 28 9.16 -2.60 5.55
CA ALA A 28 8.00 -3.48 5.50
C ALA A 28 7.64 -3.88 4.05
N VAL A 29 7.70 -2.95 3.09
CA VAL A 29 7.49 -3.24 1.67
C VAL A 29 8.57 -4.21 1.16
N LEU A 30 9.85 -3.92 1.40
CA LEU A 30 10.96 -4.77 0.97
C LEU A 30 10.88 -6.20 1.50
N ASN A 31 10.44 -6.37 2.75
CA ASN A 31 10.37 -7.69 3.39
C ASN A 31 9.11 -8.47 3.02
N GLN A 32 8.02 -7.81 2.62
CA GLN A 32 6.72 -8.47 2.41
C GLN A 32 6.26 -8.49 0.95
N VAL A 33 6.85 -7.66 0.09
CA VAL A 33 6.50 -7.53 -1.32
C VAL A 33 7.67 -7.99 -2.17
N GLU A 34 7.39 -8.93 -3.07
CA GLU A 34 8.38 -9.47 -4.00
C GLU A 34 9.02 -8.35 -4.84
N HIS A 35 10.35 -8.36 -4.93
CA HIS A 35 11.11 -7.40 -5.75
C HIS A 35 10.63 -7.44 -7.20
N GLY A 36 10.47 -6.27 -7.83
CA GLY A 36 9.89 -6.18 -9.19
C GLY A 36 8.37 -6.10 -9.23
N SER A 37 7.69 -6.29 -8.09
CA SER A 37 6.22 -6.16 -8.04
C SER A 37 5.74 -4.76 -8.40
N LYS A 38 4.54 -4.71 -8.97
CA LYS A 38 3.83 -3.47 -9.22
C LYS A 38 3.08 -3.04 -7.97
N ILE A 39 3.41 -1.86 -7.44
CA ILE A 39 2.85 -1.33 -6.20
C ILE A 39 1.91 -0.17 -6.53
N TYR A 40 0.72 -0.21 -5.92
CA TYR A 40 -0.28 0.86 -5.99
C TYR A 40 -0.44 1.49 -4.62
N THR A 41 -0.25 2.81 -4.51
CA THR A 41 -0.48 3.55 -3.27
C THR A 41 -1.32 4.80 -3.50
N ASP A 42 -1.80 5.39 -2.41
CA ASP A 42 -2.19 6.79 -2.33
C ASP A 42 -0.96 7.73 -2.41
N GLU A 43 -1.19 9.04 -2.55
CA GLU A 43 -0.15 10.10 -2.71
C GLU A 43 0.85 10.21 -1.54
N ALA A 44 0.74 9.40 -0.49
CA ALA A 44 1.51 9.55 0.73
C ALA A 44 3.04 9.66 0.48
N SER A 45 3.63 10.74 0.98
CA SER A 45 5.06 11.11 0.80
C SER A 45 6.06 10.08 1.33
N VAL A 46 5.59 9.10 2.10
CA VAL A 46 6.39 7.97 2.58
C VAL A 46 6.73 6.98 1.46
N TYR A 47 5.91 6.89 0.41
CA TYR A 47 6.11 5.98 -0.72
C TYR A 47 6.81 6.63 -1.91
N LYS A 48 6.98 7.96 -1.92
CA LYS A 48 7.68 8.69 -3.01
C LYS A 48 9.13 8.25 -3.27
N SER A 49 9.76 7.58 -2.30
CA SER A 49 11.17 7.15 -2.40
C SER A 49 11.30 5.64 -2.46
N LEU A 50 10.27 4.90 -2.90
CA LEU A 50 10.38 3.45 -3.05
C LEU A 50 11.58 3.08 -3.97
N PRO A 51 12.26 1.96 -3.68
CA PRO A 51 13.37 1.49 -4.51
C PRO A 51 12.97 1.41 -5.97
N LYS A 52 13.88 1.78 -6.88
CA LYS A 52 13.65 1.75 -8.34
C LYS A 52 13.31 0.36 -8.90
N GLU A 53 13.54 -0.68 -8.11
CA GLU A 53 13.16 -2.06 -8.41
C GLU A 53 11.64 -2.28 -8.44
N TYR A 54 10.85 -1.39 -7.82
CA TYR A 54 9.39 -1.48 -7.85
C TYR A 54 8.81 -0.56 -8.92
N THR A 55 7.84 -1.09 -9.68
CA THR A 55 7.00 -0.23 -10.52
C THR A 55 5.94 0.40 -9.61
N HIS A 56 6.12 1.66 -9.26
CA HIS A 56 5.22 2.40 -8.38
C HIS A 56 4.28 3.29 -9.18
N GLU A 57 2.97 3.06 -9.03
CA GLU A 57 1.93 3.98 -9.48
C GLU A 57 1.12 4.44 -8.28
N PHE A 58 0.71 5.70 -8.27
CA PHE A 58 -0.10 6.23 -7.19
C PHE A 58 -1.34 6.96 -7.72
N VAL A 59 -2.36 7.02 -6.87
CA VAL A 59 -3.57 7.80 -7.14
C VAL A 59 -3.60 9.02 -6.23
N ASN A 60 -3.87 10.18 -6.81
CA ASN A 60 -4.08 11.41 -6.05
C ASN A 60 -5.57 11.55 -5.69
N HIS A 61 -5.93 11.24 -4.45
CA HIS A 61 -7.30 11.33 -3.95
C HIS A 61 -7.89 12.75 -3.94
N MET A 62 -7.07 13.80 -4.08
CA MET A 62 -7.58 15.16 -4.27
C MET A 62 -8.13 15.40 -5.68
N GLU A 63 -7.63 14.66 -6.67
CA GLU A 63 -8.01 14.82 -8.08
C GLU A 63 -8.93 13.68 -8.55
N ARG A 64 -8.69 12.44 -8.10
CA ARG A 64 -9.39 11.24 -8.55
C ARG A 64 -9.24 10.10 -7.56
N TYR A 65 -10.30 9.32 -7.33
CA TYR A 65 -10.27 8.17 -6.42
C TYR A 65 -9.84 6.86 -7.10
N VAL A 66 -9.94 6.80 -8.43
CA VAL A 66 -9.60 5.61 -9.23
C VAL A 66 -8.87 6.02 -10.50
N ASN A 67 -7.74 5.37 -10.79
CA ASN A 67 -7.08 5.43 -12.09
C ASN A 67 -6.93 4.04 -12.71
N GLY A 68 -8.00 3.54 -13.33
CA GLY A 68 -8.04 2.18 -13.86
C GLY A 68 -7.79 1.18 -12.74
N GLN A 69 -6.67 0.47 -12.81
CA GLN A 69 -6.25 -0.45 -11.74
C GLN A 69 -5.51 0.24 -10.59
N VAL A 70 -5.06 1.49 -10.72
CA VAL A 70 -4.34 2.22 -9.67
C VAL A 70 -5.35 2.80 -8.67
N HIS A 71 -5.54 2.13 -7.53
CA HIS A 71 -6.42 2.55 -6.42
C HIS A 71 -6.14 1.74 -5.15
N THR A 72 -6.63 2.20 -4.00
CA THR A 72 -6.44 1.53 -2.69
C THR A 72 -7.74 1.01 -2.06
N ASN A 73 -8.88 1.15 -2.76
CA ASN A 73 -10.22 0.85 -2.21
C ASN A 73 -10.37 -0.50 -1.52
N GLY A 74 -9.71 -1.55 -2.02
CA GLY A 74 -9.80 -2.89 -1.40
C GLY A 74 -9.24 -2.91 0.02
N LEU A 75 -8.13 -2.20 0.24
CA LEU A 75 -7.51 -2.08 1.56
C LEU A 75 -8.34 -1.15 2.46
N GLU A 76 -8.89 -0.07 1.92
CA GLU A 76 -9.80 0.85 2.65
C GLU A 76 -11.07 0.15 3.14
N ASN A 77 -11.66 -0.71 2.29
CA ASN A 77 -12.82 -1.52 2.66
C ASN A 77 -12.48 -2.52 3.76
N PHE A 78 -11.34 -3.22 3.64
CA PHE A 78 -10.84 -4.12 4.68
C PHE A 78 -10.69 -3.42 6.03
N TRP A 79 -10.08 -2.23 6.07
CA TRP A 79 -9.93 -1.46 7.31
C TRP A 79 -11.26 -0.97 7.86
N SER A 80 -12.20 -0.60 7.01
CA SER A 80 -13.54 -0.19 7.42
C SER A 80 -14.29 -1.33 8.12
N LEU A 81 -14.12 -2.57 7.64
CA LEU A 81 -14.69 -3.75 8.28
C LEU A 81 -13.98 -4.08 9.59
N MET A 82 -12.65 -4.11 9.61
CA MET A 82 -11.88 -4.46 10.80
C MET A 82 -12.12 -3.50 11.97
N LYS A 83 -12.17 -2.19 11.70
CA LYS A 83 -12.38 -1.16 12.74
C LYS A 83 -13.80 -1.12 13.30
N ARG A 84 -14.74 -1.86 12.69
CA ARG A 84 -16.15 -1.91 13.10
C ARG A 84 -16.44 -3.07 14.07
N THR A 85 -15.42 -3.86 14.38
CA THR A 85 -15.38 -4.90 15.40
C THR A 85 -14.65 -4.38 16.63
#